data_AF-A0A8B6EYW4-F1
#
_entry.id   AF-A0A8B6EYW4-F1
#
_cell.length_a   1.000
_cell.length_b   1.000
_cell.length_c   1.000
_cell.angle_alpha   90.00
_cell.angle_beta   90.00
_cell.angle_gamma   90.00
#
_symmetry.space_group_name_H-M   'P 1'
#
loop_
_entity.id
_entity.type
_entity.pdbx_description
1 polymer ?
#
loop_
_entity_poly.entity_id
_entity_poly.type
_entity_poly.pdbx_seq_one_letter_code
_entity_poly.pdbx_strand_id
1 'polypeptide(L)'
;MFLDDWLGGDRDLSSCLKPVKRVKQKLEVIGFLIAHEKCSWFPSQYVKWLGYVWDTNIGKICVSVERIDKAEKAASLILSEIGKGVLLFSARTLASIIGQLISMQIVLG
;
A
#
# COMPACT_ATOMS: atom_id res chain seq x y z
N MET A 1 -8.58 0.04 -8.14
CA MET A 1 -8.82 1.50 -8.24
C MET A 1 -9.19 2.00 -6.85
N PHE A 2 -8.39 2.89 -6.27
CA PHE A 2 -8.73 3.53 -5.00
C PHE A 2 -8.57 5.03 -5.15
N LEU A 3 -9.71 5.74 -5.23
CA LEU A 3 -9.74 7.17 -5.55
C LEU A 3 -8.98 7.46 -6.87
N ASP A 4 -7.89 8.22 -6.79
CA ASP A 4 -6.99 8.62 -7.88
C ASP A 4 -5.83 7.63 -8.12
N ASP A 5 -5.58 6.70 -7.19
CA ASP A 5 -4.48 5.73 -7.27
C ASP A 5 -4.92 4.42 -7.93
N TRP A 6 -4.35 4.14 -9.10
CA TRP A 6 -4.69 2.99 -9.93
C TRP A 6 -3.50 2.03 -10.08
N LEU A 7 -3.79 0.74 -10.05
CA LEU A 7 -2.82 -0.33 -10.31
C LEU A 7 -3.38 -1.23 -11.41
N GLY A 8 -2.55 -1.60 -12.38
CA GLY A 8 -2.90 -2.49 -13.47
C GLY A 8 -1.70 -3.30 -13.92
N GLY A 9 -1.95 -4.50 -14.44
CA GLY A 9 -0.93 -5.41 -14.93
C GLY A 9 -1.55 -6.44 -15.87
N ASP A 10 -0.69 -7.10 -16.63
CA ASP A 10 -1.04 -8.15 -17.59
C ASP A 10 0.08 -9.20 -17.61
N ARG A 11 -0.10 -10.26 -18.38
CA ARG A 11 0.78 -11.45 -18.41
C ARG A 11 2.16 -11.16 -18.98
N ASP A 12 2.30 -10.15 -19.83
CA ASP A 12 3.54 -9.81 -20.50
C ASP A 12 3.69 -8.30 -20.73
N LEU A 13 4.93 -7.86 -20.96
CA LEU A 13 5.29 -6.45 -21.15
C LEU A 13 4.51 -5.81 -22.32
N SER A 14 4.34 -6.52 -23.43
CA SER A 14 3.70 -5.98 -24.62
C SER A 14 2.20 -5.72 -24.40
N SER A 15 1.55 -6.62 -23.67
CA SER A 15 0.16 -6.52 -23.27
C SER A 15 -0.06 -5.40 -22.26
N CYS A 16 0.89 -5.16 -21.34
CA CYS A 16 0.84 -4.03 -20.41
C CYS A 16 1.02 -2.64 -21.08
N LEU A 17 1.88 -2.54 -22.10
CA LEU A 17 2.21 -1.23 -22.71
C LEU A 17 1.07 -0.64 -23.55
N LYS A 18 0.19 -1.47 -24.11
CA LYS A 18 -0.95 -1.01 -24.91
C LYS A 18 -1.98 -0.24 -24.06
N PRO A 19 -2.50 -0.75 -22.94
CA PRO A 19 -3.36 -0.01 -22.02
C PRO A 19 -2.71 1.24 -21.45
N VAL A 20 -1.42 1.17 -21.08
CA VAL A 20 -0.67 2.32 -20.53
C VAL A 20 -0.76 3.54 -21.45
N LYS A 21 -0.42 3.38 -22.74
CA LYS A 21 -0.48 4.48 -23.71
C LYS A 21 -1.88 5.03 -23.85
N ARG A 22 -2.88 4.15 -23.93
CA ARG A 22 -4.29 4.52 -24.07
C ARG A 22 -4.80 5.29 -22.87
N VAL A 23 -4.47 4.86 -21.65
CA VAL A 23 -4.89 5.51 -20.41
C VAL A 23 -4.26 6.89 -20.31
N LYS A 24 -2.95 7.01 -20.54
CA LYS A 24 -2.24 8.29 -20.50
C LYS A 24 -2.87 9.31 -21.45
N GLN A 25 -3.05 8.94 -22.73
CA GLN A 25 -3.68 9.81 -23.73
C GLN A 25 -5.11 10.20 -23.34
N LYS A 26 -5.90 9.25 -22.83
CA LYS A 26 -7.27 9.55 -22.42
C LYS A 26 -7.32 10.55 -21.28
N LEU A 27 -6.49 10.35 -20.24
CA LEU A 27 -6.42 11.26 -19.08
C LEU A 27 -6.07 12.69 -19.52
N GLU A 28 -5.10 12.84 -20.43
CA GLU A 28 -4.73 14.14 -20.99
C GLU A 28 -5.89 14.78 -21.78
N VAL A 29 -6.58 14.01 -22.63
CA VAL A 29 -7.71 14.50 -23.45
C VAL A 29 -8.91 14.95 -22.61
N ILE A 30 -9.19 14.27 -21.50
CA ILE A 30 -10.30 14.64 -20.61
C ILE A 30 -9.92 15.77 -19.62
N GLY A 31 -8.71 16.32 -19.73
CA GLY A 31 -8.25 17.47 -18.95
C GLY A 31 -7.71 17.14 -17.55
N PHE A 32 -7.35 15.89 -17.27
CA PHE A 32 -6.70 15.55 -15.99
C PHE A 32 -5.23 15.99 -16.01
N LEU A 33 -4.78 16.57 -14.90
CA LEU A 33 -3.38 16.85 -14.66
C LEU A 33 -2.71 15.61 -14.05
N ILE A 34 -1.72 15.06 -14.74
CA ILE A 34 -1.00 13.87 -14.29
C ILE A 34 0.22 14.30 -13.45
N ALA A 35 0.28 13.80 -12.21
CA ALA A 35 1.47 13.90 -11.36
C ALA A 35 2.54 12.89 -11.81
N HIS A 36 3.25 13.19 -12.91
CA HIS A 36 4.19 12.27 -13.55
C HIS A 36 5.26 11.72 -12.61
N GLU A 37 5.69 12.51 -11.63
CA GLU A 37 6.67 12.13 -10.61
C GLU A 37 6.17 11.07 -9.63
N LYS A 38 4.85 10.90 -9.51
CA LYS A 38 4.22 9.88 -8.65
C LYS A 38 3.76 8.65 -9.43
N CYS A 39 3.68 8.74 -10.76
CA CYS A 39 3.14 7.67 -11.59
C CYS A 39 4.24 6.74 -12.15
N SER A 40 4.07 5.44 -11.95
CA SER A 40 4.88 4.42 -12.63
C SER A 40 4.17 3.94 -13.90
N TRP A 41 4.60 4.46 -15.06
CA TRP A 41 4.01 4.11 -16.36
C TRP A 41 4.67 2.89 -17.02
N PHE A 42 5.86 2.51 -16.58
CA PHE A 42 6.54 1.32 -17.10
C PHE A 42 6.17 0.09 -16.26
N PRO A 43 5.79 -1.04 -16.87
CA PRO A 43 5.44 -2.25 -16.13
C PRO A 43 6.59 -2.75 -15.26
N SER A 44 6.28 -3.12 -14.03
CA SER A 44 7.24 -3.65 -13.06
C SER A 44 6.66 -4.89 -12.38
N GLN A 45 7.52 -5.86 -12.06
CA GLN A 45 7.14 -7.05 -11.28
C GLN A 45 7.13 -6.76 -9.77
N TYR A 46 7.64 -5.59 -9.37
CA TYR A 46 7.69 -5.15 -7.98
C TYR A 46 7.07 -3.75 -7.87
N VAL A 47 5.95 -3.62 -7.16
CA VAL A 47 5.24 -2.35 -7.00
C VAL A 47 4.72 -2.20 -5.57
N LYS A 48 4.87 -1.00 -5.02
CA LYS A 48 4.24 -0.61 -3.77
C LYS A 48 2.92 0.13 -4.06
N TRP A 49 1.81 -0.38 -3.54
CA TRP A 49 0.49 0.21 -3.76
C TRP A 49 -0.39 0.06 -2.51
N LEU A 50 -0.99 1.16 -2.05
CA LEU A 50 -1.81 1.24 -0.83
C LEU A 50 -1.18 0.60 0.42
N GLY A 51 0.14 0.72 0.55
CA GLY A 51 0.88 0.17 1.67
C GLY A 51 1.06 -1.36 1.63
N TYR A 52 0.87 -1.96 0.46
CA TYR A 52 1.23 -3.33 0.13
C TYR A 52 2.35 -3.35 -0.90
N VAL A 53 3.12 -4.43 -0.88
CA VAL A 53 4.14 -4.76 -1.88
C VAL A 53 3.60 -5.90 -2.72
N TRP A 54 3.43 -5.63 -4.01
CA TRP A 54 3.07 -6.61 -5.03
C TRP A 54 4.37 -7.09 -5.66
N ASP A 55 4.74 -8.35 -5.40
CA ASP A 55 5.90 -8.99 -5.98
C ASP A 55 5.45 -10.20 -6.82
N THR A 56 5.29 -9.96 -8.11
CA THR A 56 4.85 -10.98 -9.05
C THR A 56 5.99 -11.90 -9.49
N ASN A 57 7.26 -11.63 -9.13
CA ASN A 57 8.35 -12.60 -9.34
C ASN A 57 8.16 -13.84 -8.44
N ILE A 58 7.67 -13.62 -7.22
CA ILE A 58 7.39 -14.69 -6.24
C ILE A 58 5.91 -14.97 -6.07
N GLY A 59 5.04 -14.25 -6.79
CA GLY A 59 3.59 -14.42 -6.75
C GLY A 59 2.93 -14.01 -5.43
N LYS A 60 3.47 -13.01 -4.73
CA LYS A 60 3.01 -12.60 -3.40
C LYS A 60 2.60 -11.15 -3.31
N ILE A 61 1.64 -10.88 -2.43
CA ILE A 61 1.23 -9.56 -1.98
C ILE A 61 1.50 -9.50 -0.48
N CYS A 62 2.50 -8.72 -0.11
CA CYS A 62 2.97 -8.58 1.27
C CYS A 62 2.58 -7.22 1.84
N VAL A 63 2.43 -7.14 3.16
CA VAL A 63 2.35 -5.83 3.84
C VAL A 63 3.69 -5.12 3.66
N SER A 64 3.66 -3.81 3.39
CA SER A 64 4.89 -3.01 3.33
C SER A 64 5.57 -2.90 4.70
N VAL A 65 6.91 -2.88 4.68
CA VAL A 65 7.76 -2.79 5.88
C VAL A 65 7.36 -1.59 6.73
N GLU A 66 7.04 -0.45 6.12
CA GLU A 66 6.70 0.78 6.84
C GLU A 66 5.40 0.65 7.64
N ARG A 67 4.46 -0.20 7.21
CA ARG A 67 3.25 -0.48 8.00
C ARG A 67 3.53 -1.45 9.13
N ILE A 68 4.37 -2.44 8.88
CA ILE A 68 4.84 -3.38 9.91
C ILE A 68 5.57 -2.58 10.99
N ASP A 69 6.58 -1.80 10.63
CA ASP A 69 7.36 -0.95 11.53
C ASP A 69 6.47 -0.01 12.34
N LYS A 70 5.43 0.57 11.71
CA LYS A 70 4.50 1.48 12.40
C LYS A 70 3.67 0.73 13.45
N ALA A 71 3.17 -0.46 13.11
CA ALA A 71 2.41 -1.29 14.02
C ALA A 71 3.28 -1.82 15.16
N GLU A 72 4.50 -2.27 14.86
CA GLU A 72 5.49 -2.73 15.84
C GLU A 72 5.85 -1.62 16.81
N LYS A 73 6.19 -0.42 16.32
CA LYS A 73 6.48 0.73 17.19
C LYS A 73 5.31 1.06 18.12
N ALA A 74 4.08 1.03 17.60
CA ALA A 74 2.90 1.29 18.41
C ALA A 74 2.70 0.21 19.49
N ALA A 75 2.91 -1.07 19.15
CA ALA A 75 2.83 -2.18 20.09
C ALA A 75 3.93 -2.11 21.16
N SER A 76 5.19 -1.85 20.76
CA SER A 76 6.31 -1.72 21.69
C SER A 76 6.12 -0.60 22.69
N LEU A 77 5.51 0.53 22.29
CA LEU A 77 5.17 1.61 23.21
C LEU A 77 4.17 1.16 24.27
N ILE A 78 3.09 0.46 23.89
CA ILE A 78 2.13 -0.07 24.87
C ILE A 78 2.81 -1.08 25.80
N LEU A 79 3.58 -2.02 25.26
CA LEU A 79 4.27 -3.03 26.05
C LEU A 79 5.26 -2.40 27.05
N SER A 80 5.95 -1.32 26.65
CA SER A 80 6.84 -0.57 27.54
C SER A 80 6.07 0.09 28.70
N GLU A 81 4.92 0.70 28.43
CA GLU A 81 4.08 1.31 29.46
C GLU A 81 3.49 0.26 30.42
N ILE A 82 3.06 -0.89 29.90
CA ILE A 82 2.65 -2.03 30.74
C ILE A 82 3.80 -2.48 31.65
N GLY A 83 5.02 -2.57 31.13
CA GLY A 83 6.22 -2.90 31.91
C GLY A 83 6.52 -1.90 33.03
N LYS A 84 6.06 -0.65 32.91
CA LYS A 84 6.15 0.40 33.95
C LYS A 84 4.97 0.37 34.94
N GLY A 85 4.03 -0.57 34.79
CA GLY A 85 2.85 -0.70 35.64
C GLY A 85 1.62 0.08 35.15
N VAL A 86 1.64 0.66 33.94
CA VAL A 86 0.49 1.36 33.37
C VAL A 86 -0.48 0.33 32.77
N LEU A 87 -1.69 0.26 33.32
CA LEU A 87 -2.73 -0.66 32.86
C LEU A 87 -3.94 0.04 32.22
N LEU A 88 -3.99 1.37 32.30
CA LEU A 88 -5.09 2.17 31.76
C LEU A 88 -4.61 2.93 30.51
N PHE A 89 -5.21 2.59 29.37
CA PHE A 89 -4.95 3.24 28.10
C PHE A 89 -6.17 3.97 27.60
N SER A 90 -5.97 5.07 26.88
CA SER A 90 -7.08 5.73 26.20
C SER A 90 -7.67 4.81 25.14
N ALA A 91 -8.99 4.85 24.98
CA ALA A 91 -9.68 4.14 23.90
C ALA A 91 -9.09 4.48 22.52
N ARG A 92 -8.62 5.73 22.33
CA ARG A 92 -7.95 6.19 21.11
C ARG A 92 -6.67 5.41 20.83
N THR A 93 -5.85 5.14 21.85
CA THR A 93 -4.60 4.40 21.73
C THR A 93 -4.86 2.98 21.26
N LEU A 94 -5.82 2.29 21.90
CA LEU A 94 -6.20 0.94 21.52
C LEU A 94 -6.81 0.88 20.11
N ALA A 95 -7.74 1.79 19.80
CA ALA A 95 -8.36 1.87 18.49
C ALA A 95 -7.33 2.13 17.36
N SER A 96 -6.30 2.95 17.62
CA SER A 96 -5.22 3.21 16.67
C SER A 96 -4.47 1.94 16.28
N ILE A 97 -4.07 1.11 17.27
CA ILE A 97 -3.33 -0.13 17.00
C ILE A 97 -4.23 -1.14 16.30
N ILE A 98 -5.46 -1.33 16.80
CA ILE A 98 -6.42 -2.24 16.17
C ILE A 98 -6.66 -1.83 14.71
N GLY A 99 -6.83 -0.53 14.44
CA GLY A 99 -6.98 -0.02 13.09
C GLY A 99 -5.77 -0.33 12.20
N GLN A 100 -4.55 -0.20 12.73
CA GLN A 100 -3.33 -0.59 12.00
C GLN A 100 -3.32 -2.08 11.66
N LEU A 101 -3.63 -2.95 12.62
CA LEU A 101 -3.67 -4.41 12.41
C LEU A 101 -4.72 -4.83 11.38
N ILE A 102 -5.96 -4.35 11.53
CA ILE A 102 -7.06 -4.66 10.59
C ILE A 102 -6.69 -4.18 9.19
N SER A 103 -6.08 -3.01 9.08
CA SER A 103 -5.72 -2.43 7.80
C SER A 103 -4.66 -3.24 7.04
N MET A 104 -4.00 -4.21 7.67
CA MET A 104 -2.97 -5.08 7.08
C MET A 104 -3.50 -6.46 6.65
N GLN A 105 -4.80 -6.74 6.79
CA GLN A 105 -5.40 -8.06 6.54
C GLN A 105 -5.30 -8.59 5.10
N ILE A 106 -5.14 -7.71 4.10
CA ILE A 106 -5.11 -8.10 2.68
C ILE A 106 -3.69 -8.59 2.31
N VAL A 107 -3.36 -9.83 2.68
CA VAL A 107 -2.12 -10.52 2.30
C VAL A 107 -2.49 -11.75 1.50
N LEU A 108 -1.79 -12.00 0.39
CA LEU A 108 -2.05 -13.12 -0.52
C LEU A 108 -0.71 -13.72 -0.97
N GLY A 109 -0.58 -15.05 -0.93
CA GLY A 109 0.64 -15.74 -1.35
C GLY A 109 0.84 -17.09 -0.68
#